data_AF-A0A2V6P9S3-F1
#
_entry.id   AF-A0A2V6P9S3-F1
#
_cell.length_a   1.000
_cell.length_b   1.000
_cell.length_c   1.000
_cell.angle_alpha   90.00
_cell.angle_beta   90.00
_cell.angle_gamma   90.00
#
_symmetry.space_group_name_H-M   'P 1'
#
loop_
_entity.id
_entity.type
_entity.pdbx_description
1 polymer ?
#
loop_
_entity_poly.entity_id
_entity_poly.type
_entity_poly.pdbx_seq_one_letter_code
_entity_poly.pdbx_strand_id
1 'polypeptide(L)'
;ARKILWEALRIDPPCPDEMIGSLASIPLPDASTAGPPRSPLYLDPLQDALLADYRIEVPVIPWLAPPKRLLRISAQLYNSLPQYEHLAGALKRLLRKGAPDV
;
A
#
# COMPACT_ATOMS: atom_id res chain seq x y z
N ALA A 1 10.12 8.95 4.28
CA ALA A 1 8.95 8.30 3.64
C ALA A 1 9.14 6.78 3.49
N ARG A 2 9.94 6.28 2.53
CA ARG A 2 10.09 4.82 2.29
C ARG A 2 10.52 4.01 3.52
N LYS A 3 11.52 4.48 4.27
CA LYS A 3 12.04 3.81 5.49
C LYS A 3 10.96 3.67 6.57
N ILE A 4 10.14 4.70 6.77
CA ILE A 4 9.01 4.68 7.71
C ILE A 4 8.02 3.56 7.35
N LEU A 5 7.74 3.37 6.05
CA LEU A 5 6.81 2.34 5.60
C LEU A 5 7.41 0.93 5.69
N TRP A 6 8.69 0.77 5.39
CA TRP A 6 9.39 -0.51 5.57
C TRP A 6 9.42 -0.94 7.05
N GLU A 7 9.77 -0.03 7.95
CA GLU A 7 9.73 -0.26 9.40
C GLU A 7 8.31 -0.56 9.90
N ALA A 8 7.33 0.18 9.39
CA ALA A 8 5.93 -0.02 9.74
C ALA A 8 5.40 -1.39 9.32
N LEU A 9 5.79 -1.87 8.14
CA LEU A 9 5.31 -3.11 7.55
C LEU A 9 6.24 -4.31 7.81
N ARG A 10 7.39 -4.09 8.45
CA ARG A 10 8.43 -5.11 8.69
C ARG A 10 8.90 -5.77 7.40
N ILE A 11 9.14 -4.94 6.38
CA ILE A 11 9.62 -5.38 5.06
C ILE A 11 11.09 -5.02 4.94
N ASP A 12 11.91 -5.95 4.48
CA ASP A 12 13.31 -5.68 4.15
C ASP A 12 13.40 -4.70 2.97
N PRO A 13 14.40 -3.80 2.94
CA PRO A 13 14.53 -2.82 1.86
C PRO A 13 14.54 -3.51 0.48
N PRO A 14 13.54 -3.29 -0.37
CA PRO A 14 13.46 -3.93 -1.68
C PRO A 14 14.49 -3.39 -2.67
N CYS A 15 15.20 -2.29 -2.32
CA CYS A 15 16.27 -1.71 -3.13
C CYS A 15 17.33 -1.03 -2.25
N PRO A 16 18.57 -0.86 -2.75
CA PRO A 16 19.63 -0.11 -2.07
C PRO A 16 19.24 1.35 -1.81
N ASP A 17 19.87 1.97 -0.81
CA ASP A 17 19.56 3.34 -0.42
C ASP A 17 19.96 4.38 -1.48
N GLU A 18 20.95 4.04 -2.33
CA GLU A 18 21.43 4.85 -3.46
C GLU A 18 20.41 4.89 -4.61
N MET A 19 19.46 3.95 -4.67
CA MET A 19 18.31 4.04 -5.58
C MET A 19 17.27 5.01 -4.99
N ILE A 20 17.58 6.31 -5.07
CA ILE A 20 16.66 7.39 -4.71
C ILE A 20 15.57 7.50 -5.78
N GLY A 21 14.52 6.70 -5.62
CA GLY A 21 13.29 6.82 -6.40
C GLY A 21 12.33 7.83 -5.77
N SER A 22 11.79 8.75 -6.58
CA SER A 22 10.57 9.51 -6.25
C SER A 22 9.32 8.63 -6.29
N LEU A 23 9.48 7.32 -6.49
CA LEU A 23 8.47 6.29 -6.48
C LEU A 23 9.00 5.11 -5.65
N ALA A 24 8.13 4.54 -4.81
CA ALA A 24 8.42 3.31 -4.09
C ALA A 24 7.29 2.29 -4.31
N SER A 25 7.68 1.06 -4.61
CA SER A 25 6.79 -0.10 -4.65
C SER A 25 7.04 -0.94 -3.41
N ILE A 26 5.98 -1.17 -2.64
CA ILE A 26 6.04 -1.78 -1.32
C ILE A 26 5.19 -3.05 -1.36
N PRO A 27 5.79 -4.24 -1.15
CA PRO A 27 5.03 -5.48 -1.03
C PRO A 27 4.00 -5.40 0.10
N LEU A 28 2.79 -5.85 -0.17
CA LEU A 28 1.76 -5.99 0.85
C LEU A 28 1.51 -7.48 1.12
N PRO A 29 0.96 -7.83 2.31
CA PRO A 29 0.44 -9.16 2.54
C PRO A 29 -0.58 -9.54 1.48
N ASP A 30 -0.63 -10.84 1.15
CA ASP A 30 -1.58 -11.40 0.19
C ASP A 30 -3.01 -10.96 0.50
N ALA A 31 -3.79 -10.70 -0.55
CA ALA A 31 -5.21 -10.40 -0.40
C ALA A 31 -5.95 -11.58 0.24
N SER A 32 -6.96 -11.30 1.07
CA SER A 32 -7.83 -12.33 1.65
C SER A 32 -8.61 -13.08 0.57
N THR A 33 -8.90 -12.41 -0.54
CA THR A 33 -9.64 -12.96 -1.68
C THR A 33 -8.71 -13.25 -2.85
N ALA A 34 -8.67 -14.52 -3.28
CA ALA A 34 -7.93 -14.99 -4.46
C ALA A 34 -8.70 -14.80 -5.78
N GLY A 35 -9.86 -14.12 -5.74
CA GLY A 35 -10.74 -13.94 -6.89
C GLY A 35 -10.23 -12.89 -7.88
N PRO A 36 -10.69 -12.94 -9.14
CA PRO A 36 -10.40 -11.89 -10.12
C PRO A 36 -10.91 -10.54 -9.60
N PRO A 37 -10.26 -9.42 -10.01
CA PRO A 37 -10.64 -8.09 -9.56
C PRO A 37 -12.12 -7.83 -9.89
N ARG A 38 -12.84 -7.25 -8.93
CA ARG A 38 -14.30 -6.99 -9.05
C ARG A 38 -14.65 -5.95 -10.11
N SER A 39 -13.66 -5.19 -10.58
CA SER A 39 -13.81 -4.14 -11.57
C SER A 39 -12.63 -4.16 -12.56
N PRO A 40 -12.86 -3.89 -13.86
CA PRO A 40 -11.79 -3.69 -14.83
C PRO A 40 -10.88 -2.48 -14.51
N LEU A 41 -11.28 -1.61 -13.58
CA LEU A 41 -10.48 -0.51 -13.07
C LEU A 41 -9.56 -0.89 -11.88
N TYR A 42 -9.59 -2.15 -11.43
CA TYR A 42 -8.73 -2.66 -10.34
C TYR A 42 -8.82 -1.88 -9.02
N LEU A 43 -9.95 -1.94 -8.32
CA LEU A 43 -10.05 -1.44 -6.95
C LEU A 43 -9.87 -2.60 -5.97
N ASP A 44 -8.66 -2.73 -5.42
CA ASP A 44 -8.40 -3.63 -4.30
C ASP A 44 -9.20 -3.14 -3.07
N PRO A 45 -9.85 -4.03 -2.29
CA PRO A 45 -10.61 -3.62 -1.10
C PRO A 45 -9.80 -2.77 -0.10
N LEU A 46 -8.49 -2.96 -0.04
CA LEU A 46 -7.60 -2.13 0.77
C LEU A 46 -7.52 -0.69 0.25
N GLN A 47 -7.50 -0.49 -1.07
CA GLN A 47 -7.51 0.84 -1.68
C GLN A 47 -8.83 1.55 -1.38
N ASP A 48 -9.96 0.86 -1.49
CA ASP A 48 -11.28 1.41 -1.14
C ASP A 48 -11.34 1.81 0.34
N ALA A 49 -10.87 0.95 1.23
CA ALA A 49 -10.85 1.22 2.66
C ALA A 49 -9.92 2.40 3.03
N LEU A 50 -8.76 2.53 2.38
CA LEU A 50 -7.86 3.66 2.56
C LEU A 50 -8.52 4.99 2.16
N LEU A 51 -9.28 4.99 1.07
CA LEU A 51 -9.99 6.18 0.61
C LEU A 51 -11.18 6.52 1.51
N ALA A 52 -12.04 5.54 1.80
CA ALA A 52 -13.27 5.74 2.56
C ALA A 52 -13.00 6.13 4.02
N ASP A 53 -12.12 5.40 4.71
CA ASP A 53 -11.93 5.54 6.16
C ASP A 53 -10.83 6.55 6.52
N TYR A 54 -9.81 6.68 5.67
CA TYR A 54 -8.60 7.45 5.99
C TYR A 54 -8.36 8.64 5.05
N ARG A 55 -9.18 8.80 4.00
CA ARG A 55 -9.04 9.84 2.96
C ARG A 55 -7.69 9.78 2.25
N ILE A 56 -7.18 8.57 2.02
CA ILE A 56 -5.91 8.31 1.37
C ILE A 56 -6.19 7.67 0.01
N GLU A 57 -5.71 8.31 -1.06
CA GLU A 57 -5.80 7.77 -2.41
C GLU A 57 -4.41 7.34 -2.88
N VAL A 58 -4.17 6.03 -2.89
CA VAL A 58 -2.90 5.42 -3.32
C VAL A 58 -3.18 4.13 -4.10
N PRO A 59 -2.45 3.85 -5.19
CA PRO A 59 -2.67 2.66 -5.98
C PRO A 59 -2.19 1.39 -5.25
N VAL A 60 -3.10 0.42 -5.12
CA VAL A 60 -2.82 -0.96 -4.72
C VAL A 60 -3.02 -1.85 -5.94
N ILE A 61 -1.95 -2.44 -6.44
CA ILE A 61 -1.94 -3.17 -7.72
C ILE A 61 -1.61 -4.65 -7.54
N PRO A 62 -2.18 -5.56 -8.36
CA PRO A 62 -1.76 -6.95 -8.40
C PRO A 62 -0.29 -7.09 -8.81
N TRP A 63 0.42 -8.06 -8.21
CA TRP A 63 1.81 -8.35 -8.54
C TRP A 63 1.94 -9.73 -9.17
N LEU A 64 2.22 -9.77 -10.48
CA LEU A 64 2.22 -10.96 -11.35
C LEU A 64 0.84 -11.64 -11.47
N ALA A 65 0.26 -12.07 -10.36
CA ALA A 65 -1.09 -12.65 -10.28
C ALA A 65 -1.65 -12.50 -8.84
N PRO A 66 -2.98 -12.48 -8.66
CA PRO A 66 -3.60 -12.64 -7.35
C PRO A 66 -3.06 -13.89 -6.62
N PRO A 67 -2.96 -13.87 -5.27
CA PRO A 67 -3.38 -12.81 -4.35
C PRO A 67 -2.30 -11.76 -4.03
N LYS A 68 -1.14 -11.83 -4.71
CA LYS A 68 -0.01 -10.94 -4.44
C LYS A 68 -0.30 -9.53 -4.92
N ARG A 69 0.12 -8.54 -4.14
CA ARG A 69 -0.16 -7.13 -4.40
C ARG A 69 0.95 -6.21 -3.90
N LEU A 70 1.06 -5.05 -4.54
CA LEU A 70 1.98 -3.97 -4.19
C LEU A 70 1.21 -2.69 -3.91
N LEU A 71 1.63 -1.96 -2.89
CA LEU A 71 1.33 -0.54 -2.75
C LEU A 71 2.37 0.26 -3.52
N ARG A 72 1.94 1.22 -4.35
CA ARG A 72 2.86 2.15 -5.01
C ARG A 72 2.61 3.57 -4.53
N ILE A 73 3.67 4.24 -4.09
CA ILE A 73 3.61 5.63 -3.64
C ILE A 73 4.61 6.49 -4.40
N SER A 74 4.31 7.77 -4.54
CA SER A 74 5.24 8.78 -5.03
C SER A 74 5.74 9.62 -3.86
N ALA A 75 7.06 9.75 -3.72
CA ALA A 75 7.72 10.64 -2.77
C ALA A 75 8.05 11.98 -3.43
N GLN A 76 7.02 12.78 -3.72
CA GLN A 76 7.16 14.07 -4.40
C GLN A 76 7.34 15.22 -3.41
N LEU A 77 7.80 16.37 -3.90
CA LEU A 77 8.07 17.57 -3.09
C LEU A 77 6.84 18.08 -2.31
N TYR A 78 5.64 17.84 -2.84
CA TYR A 78 4.38 18.24 -2.20
C TYR A 78 3.90 17.27 -1.11
N ASN A 79 4.57 16.12 -0.92
CA ASN A 79 4.22 15.20 0.14
C ASN A 79 5.04 15.47 1.40
N SER A 80 4.38 15.46 2.56
CA SER A 80 5.02 15.70 3.85
C SER A 80 5.23 14.41 4.64
N LEU A 81 6.22 14.39 5.54
CA LEU A 81 6.49 13.23 6.40
C LEU A 81 5.25 12.75 7.18
N PRO A 82 4.44 13.64 7.78
CA PRO A 82 3.22 13.25 8.50
C PRO A 82 2.18 12.54 7.63
N GLN A 83 2.10 12.84 6.33
CA GLN A 83 1.20 12.12 5.41
C GLN A 83 1.60 10.64 5.27
N TYR A 84 2.90 10.34 5.27
CA TYR A 84 3.39 8.96 5.23
C TYR A 84 3.19 8.23 6.55
N GLU A 85 3.31 8.93 7.67
CA GLU A 85 3.01 8.37 9.00
C GLU A 85 1.52 8.03 9.14
N HIS A 86 0.64 8.90 8.62
CA HIS A 86 -0.80 8.63 8.54
C HIS A 86 -1.10 7.41 7.68
N LEU A 87 -0.50 7.31 6.50
CA LEU A 87 -0.61 6.13 5.63
C LEU A 87 -0.12 4.86 6.33
N ALA A 88 1.04 4.90 6.98
CA ALA A 88 1.59 3.77 7.73
C ALA A 88 0.64 3.32 8.84
N GLY A 89 0.04 4.27 9.57
CA GLY A 89 -0.95 4.00 10.61
C GLY A 89 -2.23 3.35 10.07
N ALA A 90 -2.76 3.85 8.96
CA ALA A 90 -3.94 3.30 8.29
C ALA A 90 -3.70 1.86 7.82
N LEU A 91 -2.57 1.62 7.13
CA LEU A 91 -2.19 0.28 6.66
C LEU A 91 -2.07 -0.72 7.81
N LYS A 92 -1.41 -0.36 8.92
CA LYS A 92 -1.31 -1.22 10.11
C LYS A 92 -2.68 -1.62 10.67
N ARG A 93 -3.63 -0.69 10.68
CA ARG A 93 -4.99 -0.95 11.20
C ARG A 93 -5.79 -1.85 10.27
N LEU A 94 -5.75 -1.59 8.97
CA LEU A 94 -6.50 -2.34 7.96
C LEU A 94 -5.95 -3.76 7.77
N LEU A 95 -4.63 -3.91 7.69
CA LEU A 95 -3.99 -5.23 7.52
C LEU A 95 -4.16 -6.12 8.76
N ARG A 96 -4.24 -5.55 9.97
CA ARG A 96 -4.50 -6.32 11.20
C ARG A 96 -5.94 -6.81 11.31
N LYS A 97 -6.91 -6.06 10.77
CA LYS A 97 -8.32 -6.45 10.83
C LYS A 97 -8.67 -7.61 9.88
N GLY A 98 -7.80 -7.94 8.93
CA GLY A 98 -8.23 -8.56 7.67
C GLY A 98 -9.05 -7.51 6.91
N ALA A 99 -8.70 -7.21 5.66
CA ALA A 99 -9.50 -6.25 4.90
C ALA A 99 -10.97 -6.72 4.92
N PRO A 100 -11.94 -5.83 5.22
CA PRO A 100 -13.33 -6.25 5.30
C PRO A 100 -13.75 -6.83 3.96
N ASP A 101 -14.22 -8.09 3.98
CA ASP A 101 -14.95 -8.68 2.87
C ASP A 101 -16.31 -7.96 2.80
N VAL A 102 -16.36 -6.83 2.10
CA VAL A 102 -17.63 -6.24 1.62
C VAL A 102 -17.98 -6.85 0.29
#